data_AF-A0A4Y9QHK1-F1
#
_entry.id   AF-A0A4Y9QHK1-F1
#
_cell.length_a   1.000
_cell.length_b   1.000
_cell.length_c   1.000
_cell.angle_alpha   90.00
_cell.angle_beta   90.00
_cell.angle_gamma   90.00
#
_symmetry.space_group_name_H-M   'P 1'
#
loop_
_entity.id
_entity.type
_entity.pdbx_description
1 polymer ?
#
loop_
_entity_poly.entity_id
_entity_poly.type
_entity_poly.pdbx_seq_one_letter_code
_entity_poly.pdbx_strand_id
1 'polypeptide(L)'
;MRNAHASSTPHHVGQVEKARIEITALLEQWGAPSAPARAGDIVDAMQNLGWTPPRDPNADIPPLRPARVADEDSPGRREFAEARAALAARQRRDP
;
A
#
# COMPACT_ATOMS: atom_id res chain seq x y z
N MET A 1 -1.49 14.20 -38.08
CA MET A 1 -1.70 14.57 -36.67
C MET A 1 -1.98 13.29 -35.90
N ARG A 2 -1.04 12.84 -35.06
CA ARG A 2 -1.21 11.60 -34.26
C ARG A 2 -1.73 12.02 -32.88
N ASN A 3 -2.98 11.66 -32.58
CA ASN A 3 -3.52 11.75 -31.24
C ASN A 3 -2.75 10.76 -30.36
N ALA A 4 -1.94 11.27 -29.45
CA ALA A 4 -1.39 10.48 -28.37
C ALA A 4 -2.55 10.15 -27.42
N HIS A 5 -3.22 9.02 -27.66
CA HIS A 5 -4.00 8.37 -26.62
C HIS A 5 -3.02 7.98 -25.52
N ALA A 6 -2.88 8.86 -24.53
CA ALA A 6 -2.20 8.56 -23.29
C ALA A 6 -2.98 7.41 -22.64
N SER A 7 -2.47 6.19 -22.83
CA SER A 7 -2.86 5.03 -22.04
C SER A 7 -2.55 5.39 -20.59
N SER A 8 -3.57 5.83 -19.85
CA SER A 8 -3.44 6.18 -18.44
C SER A 8 -3.10 4.90 -17.69
N THR A 9 -1.81 4.70 -17.43
CA THR A 9 -1.27 3.52 -16.74
C THR A 9 -1.98 3.36 -15.40
N PRO A 10 -2.32 2.14 -14.95
CA PRO A 10 -3.03 1.90 -13.68
C PRO A 10 -2.33 2.54 -12.46
N HIS A 11 -1.01 2.72 -12.51
CA HIS A 11 -0.23 3.44 -11.51
C HIS A 11 -0.58 4.94 -11.41
N HIS A 12 -0.97 5.57 -12.52
CA HIS A 12 -1.36 6.99 -12.57
C HIS A 12 -2.67 7.23 -11.81
N VAL A 13 -3.66 6.35 -12.01
CA VAL A 13 -4.97 6.43 -11.32
C VAL A 13 -4.81 6.26 -9.81
N GLY A 14 -3.92 5.36 -9.37
CA GLY A 14 -3.66 5.14 -7.94
C GLY A 14 -3.00 6.33 -7.22
N GLN A 15 -2.10 7.06 -7.90
CA GLN A 15 -1.42 8.22 -7.29
C GLN A 15 -2.31 9.46 -7.20
N VAL A 16 -3.24 9.63 -8.16
CA VAL A 16 -4.26 10.70 -8.10
C VAL A 16 -5.18 10.46 -6.91
N GLU A 17 -5.64 9.23 -6.70
CA GLU A 17 -6.49 8.89 -5.56
C GLU A 17 -5.76 9.07 -4.22
N LYS A 18 -4.48 8.69 -4.16
CA LYS A 18 -3.65 8.96 -2.98
C LYS A 18 -3.55 10.46 -2.67
N ALA A 19 -3.29 11.29 -3.68
CA ALA A 19 -3.23 12.75 -3.51
C ALA A 19 -4.58 13.32 -3.01
N ARG A 20 -5.71 12.81 -3.51
CA ARG A 20 -7.05 13.20 -3.05
C ARG A 20 -7.30 12.83 -1.58
N ILE A 21 -6.79 11.68 -1.13
CA ILE A 21 -6.89 11.25 0.27
C ILE A 21 -6.06 12.15 1.18
N GLU A 22 -4.81 12.44 0.81
CA GLU A 22 -3.90 13.31 1.59
C GLU A 22 -4.42 14.76 1.67
N ILE A 23 -4.72 15.33 0.49
CA ILE A 23 -5.88 16.17 0.20
C ILE A 23 -6.87 16.44 1.33
N THR A 24 -7.79 15.49 1.41
CA THR A 24 -8.94 15.46 2.30
C THR A 24 -8.50 15.49 3.76
N ALA A 25 -7.51 14.68 4.14
CA ALA A 25 -7.02 14.63 5.52
C ALA A 25 -6.47 15.98 6.00
N LEU A 26 -5.76 16.71 5.14
CA LEU A 26 -5.25 18.05 5.45
C LEU A 26 -6.40 19.06 5.64
N LEU A 27 -7.39 19.02 4.75
CA LEU A 27 -8.55 19.89 4.81
C LEU A 27 -9.41 19.61 6.07
N GLU A 28 -9.57 18.35 6.45
CA GLU A 28 -10.23 17.96 7.70
C GLU A 28 -9.47 18.46 8.93
N GLN A 29 -8.14 18.35 8.93
CA GLN A 29 -7.29 18.88 10.00
C GLN A 29 -7.46 20.39 10.18
N TRP A 30 -7.70 21.12 9.10
CA TRP A 30 -7.96 22.57 9.12
C TRP A 30 -9.42 22.94 9.40
N GLY A 31 -10.30 21.96 9.63
CA GLY A 31 -11.72 22.19 9.88
C GLY A 31 -12.49 22.70 8.66
N ALA A 32 -12.01 22.42 7.45
CA ALA A 32 -12.70 22.82 6.23
C ALA A 32 -13.98 21.98 6.05
N PRO A 33 -15.17 22.62 5.91
CA PRO A 33 -16.38 21.89 5.59
C PRO A 33 -16.27 21.28 4.19
N SER A 34 -16.87 20.09 4.01
CA SER A 34 -16.89 19.39 2.71
C SER A 34 -15.49 19.09 2.16
N ALA A 35 -14.54 18.77 3.04
CA ALA A 35 -13.16 18.43 2.70
C ALA A 35 -13.02 17.43 1.52
N PRO A 36 -13.81 16.33 1.43
CA PRO A 36 -13.68 15.39 0.31
C PRO A 36 -14.02 16.01 -1.05
N ALA A 37 -15.06 16.86 -1.11
CA ALA A 37 -15.48 17.52 -2.35
C ALA A 37 -14.42 18.55 -2.79
N ARG A 38 -13.94 19.37 -1.86
CA ARG A 38 -12.88 20.36 -2.13
C ARG A 38 -11.57 19.71 -2.55
N ALA A 39 -11.20 18.58 -1.96
CA ALA A 39 -10.01 17.83 -2.37
C ALA A 39 -10.14 17.34 -3.83
N GLY A 40 -11.33 16.90 -4.24
CA GLY A 40 -11.64 16.61 -5.65
C GLY A 40 -11.38 17.80 -6.56
N ASP A 41 -11.98 18.95 -6.25
CA ASP A 41 -11.84 20.18 -7.04
C ASP A 41 -10.38 20.65 -7.16
N ILE A 42 -9.60 20.56 -6.08
CA ILE A 42 -8.19 20.93 -6.06
C ILE A 42 -7.38 20.00 -6.97
N VAL A 43 -7.60 18.68 -6.87
CA VAL A 43 -6.89 17.70 -7.71
C VAL A 43 -7.23 17.90 -9.18
N ASP A 44 -8.50 18.13 -9.51
CA ASP A 44 -8.95 18.37 -10.89
C ASP A 44 -8.35 19.68 -11.43
N ALA A 45 -8.30 20.75 -10.63
CA ALA A 45 -7.65 22.01 -10.99
C ALA A 45 -6.15 21.83 -11.22
N MET A 46 -5.46 21.08 -10.37
CA MET A 46 -4.04 20.78 -10.53
C MET A 46 -3.77 20.01 -11.84
N GLN A 47 -4.59 19.01 -12.16
CA GLN A 47 -4.48 18.27 -13.42
C GLN A 47 -4.70 19.17 -14.64
N ASN A 48 -5.68 20.08 -14.58
CA ASN A 48 -5.92 21.07 -15.64
C ASN A 48 -4.75 22.05 -15.82
N LEU A 49 -3.99 22.32 -14.76
CA LEU A 49 -2.74 23.11 -14.80
C LEU A 49 -1.53 22.29 -15.27
N GLY A 50 -1.72 21.02 -15.65
CA GLY A 50 -0.67 20.14 -16.11
C GLY A 50 0.17 19.51 -15.00
N TRP A 51 -0.28 19.58 -13.75
CA TRP A 51 0.35 18.80 -12.68
C TRP A 51 0.10 17.31 -12.93
N THR A 52 1.18 16.54 -12.87
CA THR A 52 1.15 15.09 -12.88
C THR A 52 1.68 14.57 -11.55
N PRO A 53 1.05 13.55 -10.95
CA PRO A 53 1.55 12.94 -9.73
C PRO A 53 2.99 12.45 -9.92
N PRO A 54 3.87 12.60 -8.91
CA PRO A 54 5.21 12.06 -8.97
C PRO A 54 5.16 10.54 -9.16
N ARG A 55 6.12 10.02 -9.92
CA ARG A 55 6.25 8.59 -10.16
C ARG A 55 6.52 7.90 -8.82
N ASP A 56 5.77 6.84 -8.51
CA ASP A 56 5.98 6.08 -7.29
C ASP A 56 7.39 5.46 -7.33
N PRO A 57 8.29 5.78 -6.37
CA PRO A 57 9.62 5.18 -6.33
C PRO A 57 9.57 3.66 -6.13
N ASN A 58 8.43 3.13 -5.64
CA ASN A 58 8.23 1.71 -5.43
C ASN A 58 7.46 1.04 -6.59
N ALA A 59 7.05 1.77 -7.64
CA ALA A 59 6.32 1.17 -8.77
C ALA A 59 7.14 0.09 -9.49
N ASP A 60 8.46 0.24 -9.52
CA ASP A 60 9.37 -0.69 -10.19
C ASP A 60 9.85 -1.82 -9.26
N ILE A 61 9.44 -1.83 -7.97
CA ILE A 61 9.76 -2.91 -7.04
C ILE A 61 8.83 -4.09 -7.35
N PRO A 62 9.36 -5.26 -7.77
CA PRO A 62 8.55 -6.43 -7.98
C PRO A 62 7.80 -6.77 -6.69
N PRO A 63 6.52 -7.14 -6.74
CA PRO A 63 5.80 -7.57 -5.54
C PRO A 63 6.56 -8.73 -4.91
N LEU A 64 7.03 -8.53 -3.67
CA LEU A 64 7.71 -9.56 -2.90
C LEU A 64 6.73 -10.71 -2.72
N ARG A 65 6.94 -11.79 -3.47
CA ARG A 65 6.27 -13.04 -3.16
C ARG A 65 6.95 -13.58 -1.90
N PRO A 66 6.19 -14.00 -0.87
CA PRO A 66 6.80 -14.74 0.22
C PRO A 66 7.56 -15.91 -0.41
N ALA A 67 8.85 -16.02 -0.10
CA ALA A 67 9.65 -17.13 -0.57
C ALA A 67 8.90 -18.40 -0.18
N ARG A 68 8.46 -19.19 -1.16
CA ARG A 68 7.96 -20.53 -0.87
C ARG A 68 9.15 -21.27 -0.29
N VAL A 69 9.13 -21.48 1.02
CA VAL A 69 10.11 -22.30 1.71
C VAL A 69 9.98 -23.68 1.08
N ALA A 70 10.95 -24.05 0.24
CA ALA A 70 10.86 -25.24 -0.60
C ALA A 70 10.95 -26.55 0.19
N ASP A 71 11.39 -26.51 1.45
CA ASP A 71 11.54 -27.70 2.29
C ASP A 71 10.73 -27.58 3.57
N GLU A 72 9.72 -28.45 3.68
CA GLU A 72 9.00 -28.69 4.94
C GLU A 72 9.94 -29.14 6.07
N ASP A 73 11.12 -29.67 5.72
CA ASP A 73 12.14 -30.21 6.63
C ASP A 73 13.28 -29.22 6.99
N SER A 74 13.16 -27.95 6.60
CA SER A 74 14.16 -26.93 6.94
C SER A 74 14.45 -26.92 8.46
N PRO A 75 15.74 -26.84 8.88
CA PRO A 75 16.13 -26.88 10.30
C PRO A 75 15.34 -25.90 11.18
N GLY A 76 15.09 -24.68 10.68
CA GLY A 76 14.32 -23.66 11.40
C GLY A 76 12.85 -24.03 11.66
N ARG A 77 12.19 -24.81 10.78
CA ARG A 77 10.83 -25.30 11.04
C ARG A 77 10.82 -26.41 12.09
N ARG A 78 11.82 -27.30 12.10
CA ARG A 78 11.97 -28.34 13.12
C ARG A 78 12.20 -27.74 14.50
N GLU A 79 13.13 -26.79 14.60
CA GLU A 79 13.39 -26.05 15.85
C GLU A 79 12.13 -25.29 16.33
N PHE A 80 11.40 -24.66 15.41
CA PHE A 80 10.16 -23.97 15.75
C PHE A 80 9.04 -24.93 16.21
N ALA A 81 8.91 -26.10 15.58
CA ALA A 81 7.96 -27.12 15.97
C ALA A 81 8.30 -27.72 17.35
N GLU A 82 9.58 -27.98 17.62
CA GLU A 82 10.06 -28.47 18.91
C GLU A 82 9.85 -27.44 20.01
N ALA A 83 10.19 -26.16 19.76
CA ALA A 83 9.95 -25.06 20.69
C ALA A 83 8.45 -24.90 21.01
N ARG A 84 7.59 -25.03 20.00
CA ARG A 84 6.13 -24.96 20.18
C ARG A 84 5.60 -26.16 21.00
N ALA A 85 6.11 -27.36 20.73
CA ALA A 85 5.75 -28.56 21.51
C ALA A 85 6.23 -28.46 22.96
N ALA A 86 7.43 -27.94 23.20
CA ALA A 86 7.98 -27.69 24.53
C ALA A 86 7.14 -26.66 25.31
N LEU A 87 6.69 -25.59 24.65
CA LEU A 87 5.82 -24.58 25.25
C LEU A 87 4.44 -25.16 25.62
N ALA A 88 3.82 -25.93 24.72
CA ALA A 88 2.53 -26.58 24.98
C ALA A 88 2.62 -27.63 26.11
N ALA A 89 3.77 -28.31 26.24
CA ALA A 89 4.01 -29.26 27.32
C ALA A 89 4.18 -28.57 28.69
N ARG A 90 4.75 -27.36 28.71
CA ARG A 90 4.86 -26.53 29.94
C ARG A 90 3.50 -26.02 30.40
N GLN A 91 2.65 -25.55 29.47
CA GLN A 91 1.29 -25.11 29.80
C GLN A 91 0.38 -26.22 30.38
N ARG A 92 0.72 -27.51 30.18
CA ARG A 92 -0.02 -28.64 30.79
C ARG A 92 0.50 -29.03 32.17
N ARG A 93 1.62 -28.48 32.63
CA ARG A 93 2.26 -28.85 33.92
C ARG A 93 2.11 -27.81 35.02
N ASP A 94 1.58 -26.62 34.72
CA ASP A 94 1.11 -25.69 35.75
C ASP A 94 -0.37 -26.01 36.07
N PRO A 95 -0.70 -26.50 37.27
CA PRO A 95 -2.07 -26.46 37.82
C PRO A 95 -2.49 -25.04 38.23
#